data_AF-A0A1F6D9Y8-F1
#
_entry.id   AF-A0A1F6D9Y8-F1
#
_cell.length_a   1.000
_cell.length_b   1.000
_cell.length_c   1.000
_cell.angle_alpha   90.00
_cell.angle_beta   90.00
_cell.angle_gamma   90.00
#
_symmetry.space_group_name_H-M   'P 1'
#
loop_
_entity.id
_entity.type
_entity.pdbx_description
1 polymer ?
#
loop_
_entity_poly.entity_id
_entity_poly.type
_entity_poly.pdbx_seq_one_letter_code
_entity_poly.pdbx_strand_id
1 'polypeptide(L)'
;MSNDLLIENIWSKEECRNFFQQTFSLELTDSELESIWLDLSSNILTPLSKHGGNNLAFSPMKLKEIITQTLARTAYDIKHPGFKKIREEVIPALVFALFLKGLGHRDRLIVISDVPDIALVDADHIASQQKRTRVGAIPIESIFYPESAGDPSISDSAERVAEFVKSRKFNKRYRAETVLLITLNASLENLDLRKLSALLVPNTFHNIWLLAASGKRSIVALLTPELKPSAMDFDRDLLPLLY
;
A
#
# COMPACT_ATOMS: atom_id res chain seq x y z
N MET A 1 13.59 -1.06 32.79
CA MET A 1 13.58 -2.30 32.00
C MET A 1 14.72 -2.16 31.00
N SER A 2 15.63 -3.13 30.94
CA SER A 2 16.84 -3.03 30.10
C SER A 2 16.49 -3.10 28.61
N ASN A 3 17.21 -2.33 27.79
CA ASN A 3 17.14 -2.35 26.32
C ASN A 3 17.34 -3.76 25.72
N ASP A 4 17.90 -4.68 26.49
CA ASP A 4 18.23 -6.04 26.05
C ASP A 4 16.98 -6.87 25.67
N LEU A 5 15.82 -6.65 26.31
CA LEU A 5 14.56 -7.33 25.98
C LEU A 5 13.89 -6.83 24.69
N LEU A 6 14.22 -5.61 24.26
CA LEU A 6 13.76 -5.06 22.97
C LEU A 6 14.55 -5.68 21.81
N ILE A 7 15.84 -5.97 22.03
CA ILE A 7 16.76 -6.48 21.02
C ILE A 7 16.49 -7.95 20.66
N GLU A 8 16.12 -8.80 21.62
CA GLU A 8 15.87 -10.24 21.38
C GLU A 8 14.68 -10.54 20.46
N ASN A 9 13.82 -9.55 20.21
CA ASN A 9 12.64 -9.71 19.36
C ASN A 9 12.86 -9.14 17.96
N ILE A 10 13.80 -8.22 17.72
CA ILE A 10 13.97 -7.63 16.39
C ILE A 10 14.46 -8.71 15.42
N TRP A 11 14.11 -8.57 14.13
CA TRP A 11 14.69 -9.41 13.09
C TRP A 11 16.23 -9.42 13.17
N SER A 12 16.87 -10.34 12.50
CA SER A 12 18.26 -10.21 12.14
C SER A 12 18.34 -9.35 10.87
N LYS A 13 19.52 -8.76 10.61
CA LYS A 13 19.80 -8.15 9.31
C LYS A 13 19.54 -9.14 8.16
N GLU A 14 19.80 -10.42 8.40
CA GLU A 14 19.56 -11.49 7.45
C GLU A 14 18.06 -11.74 7.21
N GLU A 15 17.24 -11.76 8.24
CA GLU A 15 15.77 -11.82 8.09
C GLU A 15 15.23 -10.60 7.34
N CYS A 16 15.75 -9.40 7.62
CA CYS A 16 15.42 -8.20 6.87
C CYS A 16 15.79 -8.32 5.40
N ARG A 17 17.03 -8.75 5.08
CA ARG A 17 17.47 -8.99 3.70
C ARG A 17 16.55 -9.98 2.98
N ASN A 18 16.28 -11.13 3.61
CA ASN A 18 15.43 -12.17 3.04
C ASN A 18 14.01 -11.67 2.78
N PHE A 19 13.44 -10.87 3.67
CA PHE A 19 12.13 -10.26 3.44
C PHE A 19 12.12 -9.34 2.22
N PHE A 20 13.09 -8.42 2.09
CA PHE A 20 13.15 -7.52 0.93
C PHE A 20 13.35 -8.28 -0.39
N GLN A 21 14.18 -9.33 -0.37
CA GLN A 21 14.41 -10.16 -1.53
C GLN A 21 13.16 -11.00 -1.89
N GLN A 22 12.49 -11.60 -0.92
CA GLN A 22 11.34 -12.47 -1.17
C GLN A 22 10.05 -11.69 -1.49
N THR A 23 9.79 -10.61 -0.76
CA THR A 23 8.54 -9.85 -0.87
C THR A 23 8.60 -8.80 -1.97
N PHE A 24 9.76 -8.19 -2.20
CA PHE A 24 9.91 -7.10 -3.18
C PHE A 24 10.85 -7.41 -4.33
N SER A 25 11.52 -8.56 -4.34
CA SER A 25 12.61 -8.83 -5.29
C SER A 25 13.72 -7.76 -5.26
N LEU A 26 13.91 -7.09 -4.12
CA LEU A 26 14.93 -6.05 -3.95
C LEU A 26 16.18 -6.66 -3.35
N GLU A 27 17.27 -6.64 -4.10
CA GLU A 27 18.60 -6.97 -3.58
C GLU A 27 19.21 -5.72 -2.94
N LEU A 28 19.36 -5.73 -1.62
CA LEU A 28 19.93 -4.61 -0.86
C LEU A 28 21.44 -4.79 -0.68
N THR A 29 22.19 -3.69 -0.80
CA THR A 29 23.58 -3.62 -0.37
C THR A 29 23.68 -3.64 1.16
N ASP A 30 24.85 -4.00 1.70
CA ASP A 30 25.08 -4.02 3.14
C ASP A 30 24.84 -2.64 3.79
N SER A 31 25.21 -1.56 3.10
CA SER A 31 24.99 -0.19 3.57
C SER A 31 23.50 0.19 3.60
N GLU A 32 22.74 -0.19 2.57
CA GLU A 32 21.29 0.05 2.54
C GLU A 32 20.60 -0.77 3.64
N LEU A 33 20.99 -2.03 3.80
CA LEU A 33 20.50 -2.90 4.84
C LEU A 33 20.80 -2.33 6.23
N GLU A 34 21.99 -1.78 6.47
CA GLU A 34 22.34 -1.12 7.74
C GLU A 34 21.45 0.09 8.02
N SER A 35 21.23 0.94 7.02
CA SER A 35 20.38 2.13 7.15
C SER A 35 18.93 1.75 7.48
N ILE A 36 18.39 0.74 6.78
CA ILE A 36 17.05 0.19 7.03
C ILE A 36 16.98 -0.43 8.42
N TRP A 37 18.00 -1.19 8.80
CA TRP A 37 18.10 -1.84 10.09
C TRP A 37 18.06 -0.84 11.24
N LEU A 38 18.86 0.23 11.13
CA LEU A 38 18.90 1.32 12.11
C LEU A 38 17.54 2.02 12.21
N ASP A 39 16.90 2.33 11.07
CA ASP A 39 15.58 2.95 11.05
C ASP A 39 14.52 2.05 11.73
N LEU A 40 14.47 0.77 11.38
CA LEU A 40 13.55 -0.20 12.00
C LEU A 40 13.79 -0.35 13.50
N SER A 41 15.04 -0.33 13.94
CA SER A 41 15.41 -0.35 15.36
C SER A 41 15.07 0.94 16.10
N SER A 42 14.91 2.06 15.39
CA SER A 42 14.46 3.34 15.95
C SER A 42 12.93 3.51 15.92
N ASN A 43 12.26 2.84 14.99
CA ASN A 43 10.81 2.88 14.76
C ASN A 43 10.11 1.60 15.25
N ILE A 44 10.58 1.03 16.36
CA ILE A 44 10.09 -0.26 16.85
C ILE A 44 8.60 -0.19 17.16
N LEU A 45 7.83 -0.88 16.33
CA LEU A 45 6.49 -1.28 16.68
C LEU A 45 6.56 -2.53 17.54
N THR A 46 6.28 -2.40 18.83
CA THR A 46 6.62 -3.43 19.82
C THR A 46 5.59 -4.58 19.88
N PRO A 47 5.98 -5.82 20.26
CA PRO A 47 7.17 -6.57 19.90
C PRO A 47 6.89 -7.57 18.76
N LEU A 48 7.93 -7.90 18.01
CA LEU A 48 7.91 -9.00 17.06
C LEU A 48 7.53 -10.31 17.77
N SER A 49 6.68 -11.10 17.14
CA SER A 49 6.54 -12.50 17.53
C SER A 49 7.38 -13.37 16.61
N LYS A 50 8.22 -14.24 17.20
CA LYS A 50 8.89 -15.36 16.51
C LYS A 50 7.91 -16.36 15.86
N HIS A 51 6.59 -16.19 16.05
CA HIS A 51 5.58 -17.23 15.82
C HIS A 51 4.45 -16.84 14.86
N GLY A 52 4.66 -15.85 13.98
CA GLY A 52 3.89 -15.76 12.74
C GLY A 52 3.12 -14.47 12.53
N GLY A 53 3.57 -13.70 11.53
CA GLY A 53 2.96 -12.50 10.98
C GLY A 53 4.04 -11.55 10.48
N ASN A 54 3.88 -10.98 9.29
CA ASN A 54 4.84 -10.01 8.76
C ASN A 54 4.84 -8.75 9.64
N ASN A 55 5.98 -8.50 10.32
CA ASN A 55 6.09 -7.63 11.49
C ASN A 55 6.96 -6.38 11.26
N LEU A 56 7.24 -6.00 10.03
CA LEU A 56 7.85 -4.71 9.74
C LEU A 56 6.78 -3.72 9.36
N ALA A 57 6.73 -2.61 10.08
CA ALA A 57 6.14 -1.42 9.49
C ALA A 57 7.19 -0.39 9.18
N PHE A 58 6.93 0.28 8.09
CA PHE A 58 7.80 1.31 7.58
C PHE A 58 7.03 2.62 7.52
N SER A 59 7.74 3.71 7.74
CA SER A 59 7.20 5.01 7.35
C SER A 59 7.05 5.04 5.81
N PRO A 60 5.99 5.67 5.27
CA PRO A 60 5.80 5.82 3.83
C PRO A 60 7.04 6.41 3.13
N MET A 61 7.69 7.38 3.76
CA MET A 61 8.90 8.02 3.23
C MET A 61 10.10 7.08 3.17
N LYS A 62 10.29 6.23 4.19
CA LYS A 62 11.41 5.28 4.19
C LYS A 62 11.24 4.21 3.11
N LEU A 63 10.03 3.68 2.94
CA LEU A 63 9.75 2.76 1.82
C LEU A 63 10.00 3.43 0.46
N LYS A 64 9.55 4.67 0.28
CA LYS A 64 9.82 5.44 -0.94
C LYS A 64 11.32 5.52 -1.23
N GLU A 65 12.10 5.87 -0.21
CA GLU A 65 13.56 6.00 -0.31
C GLU A 65 14.21 4.68 -0.75
N ILE A 66 13.89 3.58 -0.06
CA ILE A 66 14.45 2.24 -0.36
C ILE A 66 14.14 1.82 -1.79
N ILE A 67 12.88 1.96 -2.21
CA ILE A 67 12.44 1.61 -3.57
C ILE A 67 13.18 2.47 -4.59
N THR A 68 13.24 3.79 -4.38
CA THR A 68 13.87 4.71 -5.32
C THR A 68 15.37 4.45 -5.48
N GLN A 69 16.08 4.26 -4.36
CA GLN A 69 17.52 3.96 -4.36
C GLN A 69 17.82 2.63 -5.05
N THR A 70 17.02 1.60 -4.74
CA THR A 70 17.21 0.28 -5.36
C THR A 70 16.95 0.35 -6.87
N LEU A 71 15.85 0.97 -7.31
CA LEU A 71 15.53 1.13 -8.72
C LEU A 71 16.61 1.90 -9.48
N ALA A 72 17.14 2.99 -8.90
CA ALA A 72 18.19 3.78 -9.53
C ALA A 72 19.51 3.01 -9.73
N ARG A 73 19.78 2.02 -8.85
CA ARG A 73 20.96 1.15 -8.94
C ARG A 73 20.75 -0.04 -9.87
N THR A 74 19.52 -0.52 -10.01
CA THR A 74 19.20 -1.62 -10.92
C THR A 74 18.97 -1.12 -12.34
N ALA A 75 19.23 -1.96 -13.35
CA ALA A 75 18.81 -1.68 -14.73
C ALA A 75 17.30 -1.93 -14.97
N TYR A 76 16.56 -2.29 -13.92
CA TYR A 76 15.16 -2.67 -13.99
C TYR A 76 14.25 -1.47 -13.68
N ASP A 77 13.29 -1.25 -14.57
CA ASP A 77 12.18 -0.34 -14.33
C ASP A 77 11.15 -0.96 -13.36
N ILE A 78 10.32 -0.14 -12.71
CA ILE A 78 9.23 -0.57 -11.79
C ILE A 78 8.23 -1.52 -12.48
N LYS A 79 8.21 -1.55 -13.82
CA LYS A 79 7.45 -2.50 -14.63
C LYS A 79 7.96 -3.93 -14.58
N HIS A 80 9.18 -4.16 -14.10
CA HIS A 80 9.77 -5.50 -14.02
C HIS A 80 8.85 -6.46 -13.25
N PRO A 81 8.63 -7.70 -13.72
CA PRO A 81 7.70 -8.64 -13.08
C PRO A 81 7.98 -8.90 -11.59
N GLY A 82 9.25 -8.87 -11.18
CA GLY A 82 9.65 -9.02 -9.77
C GLY A 82 9.15 -7.90 -8.86
N PHE A 83 8.80 -6.73 -9.41
CA PHE A 83 8.31 -5.57 -8.65
C PHE A 83 6.80 -5.48 -8.60
N LYS A 84 6.07 -6.55 -8.97
CA LYS A 84 4.62 -6.58 -8.96
C LYS A 84 4.01 -6.19 -7.61
N LYS A 85 4.49 -6.77 -6.50
CA LYS A 85 4.02 -6.43 -5.14
C LYS A 85 4.26 -4.94 -4.82
N ILE A 86 5.40 -4.41 -5.24
CA ILE A 86 5.74 -3.00 -5.06
C ILE A 86 4.75 -2.12 -5.81
N ARG A 87 4.60 -2.36 -7.13
CA ARG A 87 3.76 -1.57 -8.05
C ARG A 87 2.29 -1.63 -7.71
N GLU A 88 1.75 -2.81 -7.43
CA GLU A 88 0.31 -3.04 -7.35
C GLU A 88 -0.25 -2.91 -5.93
N GLU A 89 0.61 -2.95 -4.90
CA GLU A 89 0.15 -2.95 -3.51
C GLU A 89 0.89 -1.93 -2.63
N VAL A 90 2.22 -1.94 -2.61
CA VAL A 90 3.02 -1.09 -1.70
C VAL A 90 2.93 0.39 -2.08
N ILE A 91 3.16 0.73 -3.35
CA ILE A 91 3.10 2.12 -3.83
C ILE A 91 1.69 2.72 -3.66
N PRO A 92 0.60 2.03 -4.04
CA PRO A 92 -0.74 2.52 -3.75
C PRO A 92 -0.99 2.79 -2.27
N ALA A 93 -0.60 1.87 -1.39
CA ALA A 93 -0.75 2.04 0.05
C ALA A 93 0.09 3.21 0.59
N LEU A 94 1.28 3.42 0.05
CA LEU A 94 2.16 4.55 0.36
C LEU A 94 1.50 5.88 0.00
N VAL A 95 0.98 6.01 -1.22
CA VAL A 95 0.26 7.21 -1.67
C VAL A 95 -0.96 7.45 -0.80
N PHE A 96 -1.73 6.39 -0.50
CA PHE A 96 -2.91 6.49 0.34
C PHE A 96 -2.58 6.91 1.78
N ALA A 97 -1.51 6.38 2.39
CA ALA A 97 -1.06 6.77 3.72
C ALA A 97 -0.66 8.26 3.77
N LEU A 98 0.06 8.73 2.75
CA LEU A 98 0.43 10.15 2.62
C LEU A 98 -0.80 11.05 2.39
N PHE A 99 -1.79 10.59 1.63
CA PHE A 99 -3.07 11.28 1.44
C PHE A 99 -3.82 11.45 2.75
N LEU A 100 -3.93 10.38 3.55
CA LEU A 100 -4.57 10.46 4.87
C LEU A 100 -3.84 11.48 5.76
N LYS A 101 -2.50 11.50 5.75
CA LYS A 101 -1.72 12.52 6.48
C LYS A 101 -2.05 13.93 6.00
N GLY A 102 -2.12 14.15 4.68
CA GLY A 102 -2.48 15.45 4.09
C GLY A 102 -3.88 15.95 4.47
N LEU A 103 -4.80 15.03 4.76
CA LEU A 103 -6.13 15.33 5.31
C LEU A 103 -6.14 15.65 6.82
N GLY A 104 -4.99 15.63 7.49
CA GLY A 104 -4.89 15.82 8.93
C GLY A 104 -5.14 14.56 9.76
N HIS A 105 -5.20 13.37 9.13
CA HIS A 105 -5.12 12.13 9.89
C HIS A 105 -3.70 11.90 10.43
N ARG A 106 -3.59 11.10 11.48
CA ARG A 106 -2.32 10.73 12.11
C ARG A 106 -1.41 9.96 11.17
N ASP A 107 -0.11 10.01 11.49
CA ASP A 107 0.92 9.26 10.78
C ASP A 107 0.64 7.75 10.81
N ARG A 108 0.65 7.17 9.61
CA ARG A 108 0.40 5.74 9.41
C ARG A 108 1.67 5.06 8.96
N LEU A 109 1.98 3.94 9.60
CA LEU A 109 3.03 3.02 9.17
C LEU A 109 2.42 1.92 8.32
N ILE A 110 3.19 1.46 7.34
CA ILE A 110 2.75 0.46 6.36
C ILE A 110 3.31 -0.89 6.77
N VAL A 111 2.43 -1.80 7.17
CA VAL A 111 2.75 -3.22 7.41
C VAL A 111 2.36 -4.02 6.18
N ILE A 112 3.32 -4.75 5.64
CA ILE A 112 3.13 -5.53 4.41
C ILE A 112 2.77 -6.95 4.79
N SER A 113 1.67 -7.47 4.23
CA SER A 113 1.07 -8.73 4.67
C SER A 113 0.56 -9.52 3.47
N ASP A 114 0.19 -10.78 3.69
CA ASP A 114 -0.48 -11.61 2.68
C ASP A 114 -2.00 -11.57 2.84
N VAL A 115 -2.51 -11.38 4.07
CA VAL A 115 -3.94 -11.28 4.37
C VAL A 115 -4.19 -10.32 5.57
N PRO A 116 -4.66 -9.07 5.35
CA PRO A 116 -4.88 -8.39 4.07
C PRO A 116 -3.55 -8.09 3.34
N ASP A 117 -3.63 -7.62 2.10
CA ASP A 117 -2.47 -7.22 1.28
C ASP A 117 -1.54 -6.23 2.03
N ILE A 118 -2.14 -5.22 2.69
CA ILE A 118 -1.43 -4.21 3.49
C ILE A 118 -2.24 -3.88 4.76
N ALA A 119 -1.58 -3.49 5.84
CA ALA A 119 -2.24 -2.88 6.99
C ALA A 119 -1.61 -1.51 7.30
N LEU A 120 -2.44 -0.48 7.47
CA LEU A 120 -1.99 0.83 7.95
C LEU A 120 -2.19 0.93 9.45
N VAL A 121 -1.13 1.30 10.17
CA VAL A 121 -1.13 1.27 11.62
C VAL A 121 -0.77 2.63 12.18
N ASP A 122 -1.48 3.08 13.22
CA ASP A 122 -1.21 4.38 13.88
C ASP A 122 0.13 4.32 14.64
N ALA A 123 1.08 5.16 14.25
CA ALA A 123 2.43 5.20 14.84
C ALA A 123 2.38 5.57 16.34
N ASP A 124 1.57 6.56 16.71
CA ASP A 124 1.44 7.05 18.09
C ASP A 124 0.80 5.99 18.98
N HIS A 125 -0.19 5.27 18.44
CA HIS A 125 -0.84 4.19 19.17
C HIS A 125 0.16 3.10 19.54
N ILE A 126 1.11 2.80 18.65
CA ILE A 126 2.11 1.78 18.93
C ILE A 126 3.12 2.25 19.97
N ALA A 127 3.63 3.47 19.85
CA ALA A 127 4.55 4.04 20.83
C ALA A 127 3.94 4.10 22.25
N SER A 128 2.61 4.24 22.33
CA SER A 128 1.86 4.33 23.60
C SER A 128 1.49 2.98 24.23
N GLN A 129 1.65 1.84 23.54
CA GLN A 129 1.21 0.55 24.05
C GLN A 129 2.25 -0.09 24.99
N GLN A 130 1.92 -0.15 26.29
CA GLN A 130 2.73 -0.84 27.31
C GLN A 130 2.43 -2.35 27.44
N LYS A 131 1.38 -2.88 26.80
CA LYS A 131 0.99 -4.31 26.84
C LYS A 131 0.37 -4.76 25.52
N ARG A 132 0.41 -6.08 25.28
CA ARG A 132 -0.06 -6.88 24.11
C ARG A 132 -1.56 -6.70 23.73
N THR A 133 -2.05 -5.48 23.59
CA THR A 133 -3.37 -5.22 23.01
C THR A 133 -3.28 -5.17 21.49
N ARG A 134 -4.33 -5.59 20.78
CA ARG A 134 -4.36 -5.50 19.31
C ARG A 134 -4.19 -4.03 18.91
N VAL A 135 -3.16 -3.74 18.12
CA VAL A 135 -2.93 -2.41 17.57
C VAL A 135 -4.06 -2.08 16.61
N GLY A 136 -4.63 -0.87 16.72
CA GLY A 136 -5.60 -0.37 15.75
C GLY A 136 -4.97 -0.28 14.37
N ALA A 137 -5.41 -1.13 13.45
CA ALA A 137 -4.94 -1.19 12.08
C ALA A 137 -6.12 -1.03 11.11
N ILE A 138 -5.88 -0.35 10.00
CA ILE A 138 -6.80 -0.28 8.86
C ILE A 138 -6.33 -1.34 7.86
N PRO A 139 -7.04 -2.47 7.73
CA PRO A 139 -6.70 -3.46 6.74
C PRO A 139 -7.02 -2.93 5.34
N ILE A 140 -6.06 -2.98 4.43
CA ILE A 140 -6.18 -2.57 3.03
C ILE A 140 -6.07 -3.80 2.15
N GLU A 141 -7.11 -4.02 1.38
CA GLU A 141 -7.09 -4.91 0.23
C GLU A 141 -6.80 -4.08 -1.02
N SER A 142 -5.82 -4.48 -1.82
CA SER A 142 -5.39 -3.73 -3.00
C SER A 142 -5.81 -4.44 -4.28
N ILE A 143 -6.26 -3.69 -5.28
CA ILE A 143 -6.50 -4.23 -6.63
C ILE A 143 -5.96 -3.26 -7.67
N PHE A 144 -5.09 -3.77 -8.53
CA PHE A 144 -4.62 -3.06 -9.71
C PHE A 144 -5.45 -3.46 -10.92
N TYR A 145 -6.02 -2.48 -11.61
CA TYR A 145 -6.67 -2.68 -12.90
C TYR A 145 -5.67 -2.35 -14.02
N PRO A 146 -5.11 -3.36 -14.70
CA PRO A 146 -4.19 -3.12 -15.82
C PRO A 146 -4.94 -2.56 -17.03
N GLU A 147 -4.29 -1.68 -17.78
CA GLU A 147 -4.77 -1.23 -19.09
C GLU A 147 -4.87 -2.43 -20.04
N SER A 148 -6.08 -2.71 -20.53
CA SER A 148 -6.40 -3.82 -21.42
C SER A 148 -5.80 -5.18 -21.00
N ALA A 149 -6.51 -5.94 -20.17
CA ALA A 149 -6.16 -7.34 -19.88
C ALA A 149 -6.25 -8.31 -21.09
N GLY A 150 -6.18 -7.83 -22.35
CA GLY A 150 -6.09 -8.71 -23.52
C GLY A 150 -6.44 -8.13 -24.89
N ASP A 151 -7.07 -6.96 -24.99
CA ASP A 151 -7.45 -6.41 -26.31
C ASP A 151 -7.47 -4.87 -26.33
N PRO A 152 -6.52 -4.21 -27.03
CA PRO A 152 -6.47 -2.76 -27.22
C PRO A 152 -7.67 -2.17 -27.97
N SER A 153 -8.49 -3.01 -28.63
CA SER A 153 -9.70 -2.57 -29.33
C SER A 153 -10.90 -2.36 -28.40
N ILE A 154 -10.82 -2.84 -27.15
CA ILE A 154 -11.88 -2.73 -26.16
C ILE A 154 -11.59 -1.57 -25.21
N SER A 155 -12.37 -0.50 -25.34
CA SER A 155 -12.34 0.63 -24.41
C SER A 155 -12.67 0.19 -22.98
N ASP A 156 -11.84 0.62 -22.02
CA ASP A 156 -12.05 0.36 -20.61
C ASP A 156 -13.17 1.25 -20.04
N SER A 157 -14.37 0.67 -19.90
CA SER A 157 -15.56 1.32 -19.35
C SER A 157 -15.70 1.11 -17.83
N ALA A 158 -16.54 1.92 -17.18
CA ALA A 158 -16.88 1.77 -15.76
C ALA A 158 -17.43 0.36 -15.45
N GLU A 159 -18.23 -0.21 -16.36
CA GLU A 159 -18.74 -1.58 -16.27
C GLU A 159 -17.62 -2.61 -16.24
N ARG A 160 -16.64 -2.50 -17.14
CA ARG A 160 -15.55 -3.46 -17.24
C ARG A 160 -14.65 -3.42 -16.00
N VAL A 161 -14.33 -2.23 -15.52
CA VAL A 161 -13.59 -2.04 -14.26
C VAL A 161 -14.38 -2.62 -13.08
N ALA A 162 -15.68 -2.33 -12.99
CA ALA A 162 -16.52 -2.85 -11.91
C ALA A 162 -16.61 -4.38 -11.93
N GLU A 163 -16.80 -4.99 -13.10
CA GLU A 163 -16.84 -6.45 -13.27
C GLU A 163 -15.53 -7.11 -12.87
N PHE A 164 -14.40 -6.54 -13.29
CA PHE A 164 -13.08 -7.00 -12.88
C PHE A 164 -12.91 -6.95 -11.35
N VAL A 165 -13.25 -5.82 -10.73
CA VAL A 165 -13.12 -5.66 -9.27
C VAL A 165 -14.02 -6.63 -8.51
N LYS A 166 -15.29 -6.74 -8.91
CA LYS A 166 -16.26 -7.65 -8.27
C LYS A 166 -15.83 -9.10 -8.37
N SER A 167 -15.46 -9.56 -9.56
CA SER A 167 -15.05 -10.95 -9.80
C SER A 167 -13.82 -11.34 -8.97
N ARG A 168 -12.91 -10.40 -8.72
CA ARG A 168 -11.64 -10.65 -7.99
C ARG A 168 -11.77 -10.51 -6.48
N LYS A 169 -12.55 -9.55 -5.98
CA LYS A 169 -12.55 -9.16 -4.57
C LYS A 169 -13.89 -9.41 -3.87
N PHE A 170 -15.05 -9.14 -4.48
CA PHE A 170 -16.33 -9.10 -3.75
C PHE A 170 -16.83 -10.49 -3.29
N ASN A 171 -16.35 -11.57 -3.93
CA ASN A 171 -16.69 -12.94 -3.53
C ASN A 171 -15.91 -13.43 -2.30
N LYS A 172 -14.92 -12.66 -1.83
CA LYS A 172 -14.10 -13.01 -0.66
C LYS A 172 -14.71 -12.43 0.62
N ARG A 173 -14.47 -13.11 1.75
CA ARG A 173 -14.89 -12.62 3.07
C ARG A 173 -13.76 -11.81 3.69
N TYR A 174 -14.01 -10.51 3.84
CA TYR A 174 -13.11 -9.58 4.52
C TYR A 174 -13.62 -9.22 5.91
N ARG A 175 -12.76 -8.57 6.70
CA ARG A 175 -13.21 -7.96 7.95
C ARG A 175 -14.07 -6.74 7.62
N ALA A 176 -15.00 -6.40 8.51
CA ALA A 176 -15.95 -5.32 8.27
C ALA A 176 -15.25 -3.96 8.10
N GLU A 177 -14.09 -3.78 8.72
CA GLU A 177 -13.25 -2.59 8.67
C GLU A 177 -12.29 -2.53 7.45
N THR A 178 -12.30 -3.54 6.57
CA THR A 178 -11.39 -3.58 5.42
C THR A 178 -11.71 -2.51 4.38
N VAL A 179 -10.70 -1.74 4.03
CA VAL A 179 -10.72 -0.77 2.93
C VAL A 179 -10.28 -1.47 1.65
N LEU A 180 -11.02 -1.27 0.55
CA LEU A 180 -10.55 -1.64 -0.78
C LEU A 180 -9.87 -0.43 -1.43
N LEU A 181 -8.63 -0.58 -1.85
CA LEU A 181 -7.89 0.40 -2.64
C LEU A 181 -7.76 -0.08 -4.09
N ILE A 182 -8.48 0.58 -4.99
CA ILE A 182 -8.45 0.33 -6.43
C ILE A 182 -7.42 1.26 -7.05
N THR A 183 -6.43 0.70 -7.73
CA THR A 183 -5.45 1.47 -8.52
C THR A 183 -5.75 1.30 -10.00
N LEU A 184 -5.92 2.42 -10.69
CA LEU A 184 -6.17 2.49 -12.12
C LEU A 184 -4.91 2.97 -12.86
N ASN A 185 -4.68 2.43 -14.04
CA ASN A 185 -3.65 2.96 -14.94
C ASN A 185 -4.03 4.36 -15.47
N ALA A 186 -3.02 5.15 -15.81
CA ALA A 186 -3.11 6.56 -16.20
C ALA A 186 -3.96 6.82 -17.45
N SER A 187 -4.11 5.85 -18.34
CA SER A 187 -4.88 6.01 -19.58
C SER A 187 -6.40 6.03 -19.38
N LEU A 188 -6.88 5.81 -18.15
CA LEU A 188 -8.31 5.77 -17.79
C LEU A 188 -8.88 7.14 -17.42
N GLU A 189 -8.30 8.24 -17.92
CA GLU A 189 -8.65 9.62 -17.55
C GLU A 189 -10.12 9.99 -17.80
N ASN A 190 -10.76 9.33 -18.77
CA ASN A 190 -12.16 9.56 -19.15
C ASN A 190 -13.16 8.63 -18.45
N LEU A 191 -12.72 7.86 -17.45
CA LEU A 191 -13.59 6.93 -16.75
C LEU A 191 -14.68 7.68 -15.97
N ASP A 192 -15.95 7.33 -16.21
CA ASP A 192 -17.07 7.88 -15.44
C ASP A 192 -17.05 7.33 -14.00
N LEU A 193 -16.43 8.09 -13.10
CA LEU A 193 -16.28 7.74 -11.70
C LEU A 193 -17.62 7.67 -10.95
N ARG A 194 -18.63 8.46 -11.37
CA ARG A 194 -19.98 8.39 -10.78
C ARG A 194 -20.62 7.05 -11.10
N LYS A 195 -20.54 6.65 -12.36
CA LYS A 195 -21.03 5.35 -12.81
C LYS A 195 -20.28 4.21 -12.17
N LEU A 196 -18.94 4.28 -12.08
CA LEU A 196 -18.13 3.27 -11.38
C LEU A 196 -18.54 3.15 -9.91
N SER A 197 -18.71 4.28 -9.22
CA SER A 197 -19.16 4.31 -7.82
C SER A 197 -20.52 3.63 -7.66
N ALA A 198 -21.50 3.98 -8.51
CA ALA A 198 -22.83 3.38 -8.49
C ALA A 198 -22.80 1.86 -8.76
N LEU A 199 -21.90 1.39 -9.62
CA LEU A 199 -21.74 -0.03 -9.91
C LEU A 199 -21.09 -0.80 -8.76
N LEU A 200 -20.24 -0.16 -7.96
CA LEU A 200 -19.52 -0.78 -6.84
C LEU A 200 -20.24 -0.63 -5.49
N VAL A 201 -21.41 0.01 -5.44
CA VAL A 201 -22.17 0.23 -4.20
C VAL A 201 -23.59 -0.36 -4.36
N PRO A 202 -24.14 -1.08 -3.35
CA PRO A 202 -23.52 -1.44 -2.06
C PRO A 202 -22.41 -2.49 -2.18
N ASN A 203 -21.52 -2.55 -1.20
CA ASN A 203 -20.39 -3.49 -1.14
C ASN A 203 -20.14 -4.03 0.29
N THR A 204 -19.21 -4.98 0.39
CA THR A 204 -18.81 -5.65 1.64
C THR A 204 -17.63 -4.97 2.35
N PHE A 205 -17.03 -3.95 1.75
CA PHE A 205 -15.90 -3.22 2.31
C PHE A 205 -16.40 -2.06 3.18
N HIS A 206 -15.55 -1.62 4.11
CA HIS A 206 -15.83 -0.43 4.91
C HIS A 206 -15.96 0.81 4.03
N ASN A 207 -15.01 0.96 3.09
CA ASN A 207 -14.94 2.03 2.12
C ASN A 207 -14.13 1.55 0.90
N ILE A 208 -14.39 2.13 -0.27
CA ILE A 208 -13.63 1.89 -1.50
C ILE A 208 -12.96 3.19 -1.93
N TRP A 209 -11.64 3.17 -1.99
CA TRP A 209 -10.83 4.27 -2.49
C TRP A 209 -10.30 3.96 -3.88
N LEU A 210 -10.23 5.00 -4.71
CA LEU A 210 -9.68 4.96 -6.04
C LEU A 210 -8.40 5.79 -6.06
N LEU A 211 -7.33 5.21 -6.57
CA LEU A 211 -6.09 5.89 -6.95
C LEU A 211 -5.97 5.80 -8.47
N ALA A 212 -6.01 6.93 -9.16
CA ALA A 212 -5.91 6.99 -10.62
C ALA A 212 -4.96 8.10 -11.01
N ALA A 213 -4.04 7.81 -11.93
CA ALA A 213 -3.24 8.85 -12.56
C ALA A 213 -4.05 9.53 -13.69
N SER A 214 -3.94 10.85 -13.80
CA SER A 214 -4.60 11.66 -14.84
C SER A 214 -3.64 12.74 -15.33
N GLY A 215 -3.05 12.52 -16.50
CA GLY A 215 -2.10 13.39 -17.15
C GLY A 215 -0.87 13.64 -16.29
N LYS A 216 -0.77 14.85 -15.72
CA LYS A 216 0.30 15.25 -14.79
C LYS A 216 -0.07 15.07 -13.31
N ARG A 217 -1.27 14.60 -12.98
CA ARG A 217 -1.84 14.65 -11.62
C ARG A 217 -2.25 13.28 -11.10
N SER A 218 -2.05 13.09 -9.79
CA SER A 218 -2.68 12.06 -8.95
C SER A 218 -4.16 12.36 -8.63
N ILE A 219 -5.11 11.43 -8.80
CA ILE A 219 -6.44 11.53 -8.19
C ILE A 219 -6.58 10.41 -7.15
N VAL A 220 -6.87 10.80 -5.91
CA VAL A 220 -7.41 9.90 -4.89
C VAL A 220 -8.88 10.24 -4.70
N ALA A 221 -9.78 9.25 -4.71
CA ALA A 221 -11.22 9.49 -4.55
C ALA A 221 -11.88 8.42 -3.69
N LEU A 222 -12.78 8.83 -2.80
CA LEU A 222 -13.65 7.91 -2.08
C LEU A 222 -14.92 7.64 -2.90
N LEU A 223 -15.18 6.38 -3.23
CA LEU A 223 -16.39 5.98 -3.93
C LEU A 223 -17.55 5.88 -2.93
N THR A 224 -18.51 6.80 -3.06
CA THR A 224 -19.73 6.87 -2.24
C THR A 224 -20.97 6.90 -3.13
N PRO A 225 -22.13 6.44 -2.63
CA PRO A 225 -23.39 6.53 -3.39
C PRO A 225 -23.76 7.98 -3.78
N GLU A 226 -23.43 8.95 -2.94
CA GLU A 226 -23.71 10.38 -3.18
C GLU A 226 -22.60 11.11 -3.96
N LEU A 227 -21.49 10.42 -4.28
CA LEU A 227 -20.24 10.97 -4.79
C LEU A 227 -19.83 12.27 -4.06
N LYS A 228 -19.10 12.14 -2.95
CA LYS A 228 -18.31 13.26 -2.43
C LYS A 228 -16.92 13.25 -3.09
N PRO A 229 -16.66 13.99 -4.18
CA PRO A 229 -15.35 14.02 -4.80
C PRO A 229 -14.36 14.67 -3.82
N SER A 230 -13.55 13.85 -3.17
CA SER A 230 -12.37 14.33 -2.44
C SER A 230 -11.18 14.25 -3.40
N ALA A 231 -11.27 14.92 -4.54
CA ALA A 231 -10.13 15.00 -5.46
C ALA A 231 -9.02 15.79 -4.77
N MET A 232 -7.94 15.12 -4.41
CA MET A 232 -6.68 15.77 -4.06
C MET A 232 -5.71 15.60 -5.20
N ASP A 233 -5.18 16.73 -5.69
CA ASP A 233 -4.08 16.74 -6.64
C ASP A 233 -2.78 16.38 -5.90
N PHE A 234 -2.22 15.21 -6.19
CA PHE A 234 -0.87 14.87 -5.76
C PHE A 234 0.18 15.30 -6.78
N ASP A 235 1.35 15.71 -6.27
CA ASP A 235 2.50 15.96 -7.11
C ASP A 235 3.00 14.65 -7.74
N ARG A 236 3.41 14.73 -9.02
CA ARG A 236 3.77 13.56 -9.82
C ARG A 236 4.95 12.80 -9.22
N ASP A 237 5.77 13.46 -8.42
CA ASP A 237 6.94 12.92 -7.70
C ASP A 237 6.59 11.93 -6.58
N LEU A 238 5.31 11.83 -6.20
CA LEU A 238 4.79 10.78 -5.32
C LEU A 238 4.26 9.56 -6.08
N LEU A 239 4.05 9.71 -7.38
CA LEU A 239 3.50 8.74 -8.31
C LEU A 239 4.42 8.32 -9.49
N PRO A 240 5.75 8.62 -9.57
CA PRO A 240 6.56 8.17 -10.70
C PRO A 240 6.61 6.64 -10.77
N LEU A 241 6.27 5.98 -9.66
CA LEU A 241 6.37 4.54 -9.47
C LEU A 241 5.11 3.77 -9.92
N LEU A 242 4.03 4.45 -10.34
CA LEU A 242 2.86 3.79 -10.94
C LEU A 242 2.93 3.72 -12.47
N TYR A 243 3.96 4.33 -13.08
CA TYR A 243 4.09 4.49 -14.52
C TYR A 243 4.95 3.46 -15.21
#